data_AF-A0A3D4V7V9-F1
#
_entry.id   AF-A0A3D4V7V9-F1
#
_cell.length_a   1.000
_cell.length_b   1.000
_cell.length_c   1.000
_cell.angle_alpha   90.00
_cell.angle_beta   90.00
_cell.angle_gamma   90.00
#
_symmetry.space_group_name_H-M   'P 1'
#
loop_
_entity.id
_entity.type
_entity.pdbx_description
1 polymer ?
#
loop_
_entity_poly.entity_id
_entity_poly.type
_entity_poly.pdbx_seq_one_letter_code
_entity_poly.pdbx_strand_id
1 'polypeptide(L)'
;MKRIADSTVRRLSMYLRYLEDLDTRGQQTASSDELAHLCGTTPAQVRKDLSFFGSFGKRGLGYPVHELTAHLREILGLQREWKVIIVGAGKIGAALANYRGFRQRGFTVVGVYDHDPAKVGKAWGDATIRSMDTLAQDIQREEAPIAVLAIPAENAQAVVDQIVAAGIRAILNFAPTQISVPPHVSLKSVNMAMELEGLSFALTNAGLLDQGAA
;
A
#
# COMPACT_ATOMS: atom_id res chain seq x y z
N MET A 1 22.93 5.99 -2.15
CA MET A 1 21.50 6.36 -2.33
C MET A 1 20.88 6.47 -0.94
N LYS A 2 20.28 7.61 -0.56
CA LYS A 2 19.71 7.78 0.79
C LYS A 2 18.50 6.84 0.95
N ARG A 3 18.45 6.07 2.04
CA ARG A 3 17.29 5.23 2.38
C ARG A 3 16.11 6.15 2.68
N ILE A 4 15.07 6.11 1.84
CA ILE A 4 13.83 6.85 2.07
C ILE A 4 13.06 6.14 3.17
N ALA A 5 12.60 6.88 4.17
CA ALA A 5 11.82 6.31 5.27
C ALA A 5 10.39 5.97 4.81
N ASP A 6 9.82 4.88 5.33
CA ASP A 6 8.43 4.47 5.11
C ASP A 6 7.43 5.61 5.34
N SER A 7 7.68 6.44 6.37
CA SER A 7 6.84 7.59 6.69
C SER A 7 6.83 8.64 5.58
N THR A 8 7.94 8.79 4.85
CA THR A 8 8.04 9.67 3.67
C THR A 8 7.20 9.10 2.54
N VAL A 9 7.33 7.81 2.23
CA VAL A 9 6.52 7.15 1.19
C VAL A 9 5.02 7.25 1.50
N ARG A 10 4.62 7.04 2.78
CA ARG A 10 3.23 7.22 3.22
C ARG A 10 2.74 8.65 3.00
N ARG A 11 3.57 9.66 3.30
CA ARG A 11 3.23 11.07 3.05
C ARG A 11 3.14 11.39 1.56
N LEU A 12 4.02 10.86 0.70
CA LEU A 12 3.91 11.01 -0.76
C LEU A 12 2.57 10.48 -1.29
N SER A 13 2.12 9.31 -0.81
CA SER A 13 0.81 8.77 -1.19
C SER A 13 -0.35 9.67 -0.73
N MET A 14 -0.22 10.35 0.42
CA MET A 14 -1.21 11.33 0.88
C MET A 14 -1.19 12.61 0.03
N TYR A 15 -0.01 13.14 -0.29
CA TYR A 15 0.14 14.29 -1.19
C TYR A 15 -0.47 13.99 -2.56
N LEU A 16 -0.18 12.83 -3.15
CA LEU A 16 -0.73 12.42 -4.44
C LEU A 16 -2.26 12.43 -4.41
N ARG A 17 -2.89 11.84 -3.40
CA ARG A 17 -4.35 11.78 -3.29
C ARG A 17 -4.98 13.18 -3.21
N TYR A 18 -4.33 14.10 -2.51
CA TYR A 18 -4.81 15.48 -2.43
C TYR A 18 -4.60 16.24 -3.75
N LEU A 19 -3.44 16.08 -4.38
CA LEU A 19 -3.17 16.70 -5.67
C LEU A 19 -4.11 16.18 -6.77
N GLU A 20 -4.46 14.90 -6.77
CA GLU A 20 -5.47 14.34 -7.67
C GLU A 20 -6.84 15.02 -7.47
N ASP A 21 -7.25 15.27 -6.22
CA ASP A 21 -8.49 16.03 -5.93
C ASP A 21 -8.40 17.49 -6.41
N LEU A 22 -7.27 18.17 -6.20
CA LEU A 22 -7.05 19.53 -6.72
C LEU A 22 -7.10 19.59 -8.25
N ASP A 23 -6.51 18.60 -8.92
CA ASP A 23 -6.51 18.48 -10.38
C ASP A 23 -7.94 18.32 -10.90
N THR A 24 -8.79 17.50 -10.24
CA THR A 24 -10.21 17.38 -10.61
C THR A 24 -11.00 18.68 -10.45
N ARG A 25 -10.56 19.58 -9.56
CA ARG A 25 -11.17 20.91 -9.35
C ARG A 25 -10.57 21.98 -10.28
N GLY A 26 -9.62 21.62 -11.13
CA GLY A 26 -8.94 22.54 -12.06
C GLY A 26 -7.94 23.49 -11.40
N GLN A 27 -7.53 23.22 -10.15
CA GLN A 27 -6.55 24.04 -9.45
C GLN A 27 -5.17 23.86 -10.07
N GLN A 28 -4.53 24.97 -10.45
CA GLN A 28 -3.28 24.94 -11.22
C GLN A 28 -2.04 24.79 -10.33
N THR A 29 -2.06 25.35 -9.12
CA THR A 29 -0.93 25.35 -8.20
C THR A 29 -1.35 24.99 -6.78
N ALA A 30 -0.44 24.36 -6.04
CA ALA A 30 -0.59 24.06 -4.61
C ALA A 30 0.62 24.58 -3.83
N SER A 31 0.39 25.09 -2.63
CA SER A 31 1.44 25.51 -1.70
C SER A 31 1.87 24.36 -0.78
N SER A 32 3.06 24.49 -0.18
CA SER A 32 3.50 23.54 0.86
C SER A 32 2.57 23.56 2.07
N ASP A 33 1.94 24.70 2.37
CA ASP A 33 0.99 24.88 3.48
C ASP A 33 -0.30 24.11 3.25
N GLU A 34 -0.88 24.19 2.05
CA GLU A 34 -2.06 23.38 1.68
C GLU A 34 -1.76 21.87 1.74
N LEU A 35 -0.62 21.43 1.20
CA LEU A 35 -0.20 20.03 1.26
C LEU A 35 0.04 19.56 2.70
N ALA A 36 0.57 20.44 3.57
CA ALA A 36 0.92 20.14 4.94
C ALA A 36 -0.32 19.96 5.84
N HIS A 37 -1.27 20.90 5.76
CA HIS A 37 -2.45 20.94 6.60
C HIS A 37 -3.28 19.65 6.50
N LEU A 38 -3.53 19.18 5.28
CA LEU A 38 -4.36 18.00 5.04
C LEU A 38 -3.65 16.66 5.27
N CYS A 39 -2.32 16.67 5.31
CA CYS A 39 -1.51 15.48 5.56
C CYS A 39 -1.03 15.38 7.01
N GLY A 40 -1.47 16.29 7.90
CA GLY A 40 -1.08 16.31 9.31
C GLY A 40 0.43 16.48 9.48
N THR A 41 1.05 17.35 8.68
CA THR A 41 2.51 17.57 8.68
C THR A 41 2.84 19.05 8.56
N THR A 42 4.12 19.40 8.41
CA THR A 42 4.56 20.80 8.30
C THR A 42 4.97 21.15 6.87
N PRO A 43 4.87 22.42 6.44
CA PRO A 43 5.33 22.86 5.13
C PRO A 43 6.83 22.57 4.91
N ALA A 44 7.62 22.64 5.98
CA ALA A 44 9.04 22.29 5.95
C ALA A 44 9.25 20.79 5.66
N GLN A 45 8.42 19.92 6.25
CA GLN A 45 8.48 18.48 5.99
C GLN A 45 8.05 18.14 4.56
N VAL A 46 7.01 18.80 4.01
CA VAL A 46 6.61 18.66 2.60
C VAL A 46 7.79 18.97 1.67
N ARG A 47 8.44 20.13 1.87
CA ARG A 47 9.62 20.53 1.07
C ARG A 47 10.75 19.52 1.20
N LYS A 48 11.01 19.03 2.41
CA LYS A 48 12.04 18.02 2.67
C LYS A 48 11.74 16.72 1.93
N ASP A 49 10.51 16.23 2.02
CA ASP A 49 10.08 14.98 1.37
C ASP A 49 10.23 15.06 -0.15
N LEU A 50 9.75 16.15 -0.76
CA LEU A 50 9.84 16.36 -2.20
C LEU A 50 11.30 16.54 -2.66
N SER A 51 12.14 17.21 -1.88
CA SER A 51 13.54 17.45 -2.26
C SER A 51 14.40 16.19 -2.39
N PHE A 52 13.97 15.04 -1.84
CA PHE A 52 14.63 13.76 -2.08
C PHE A 52 14.54 13.28 -3.53
N PHE A 53 13.54 13.74 -4.28
CA PHE A 53 13.21 13.24 -5.62
C PHE A 53 13.39 14.29 -6.72
N GLY A 54 13.69 15.54 -6.37
CA GLY A 54 13.91 16.62 -7.32
C GLY A 54 13.42 17.97 -6.81
N SER A 55 13.36 18.94 -7.72
CA SER A 55 12.80 20.27 -7.46
C SER A 55 11.51 20.43 -8.25
N PHE A 56 10.38 20.42 -7.55
CA PHE A 56 9.04 20.39 -8.16
C PHE A 56 8.28 21.71 -8.10
N GLY A 57 8.88 22.77 -7.56
CA GLY A 57 8.17 24.03 -7.32
C GLY A 57 9.04 25.26 -7.52
N LYS A 58 8.38 26.42 -7.56
CA LYS A 58 9.03 27.73 -7.65
C LYS A 58 8.69 28.56 -6.40
N ARG A 59 9.70 29.21 -5.82
CA ARG A 59 9.50 30.09 -4.65
C ARG A 59 8.46 31.16 -5.01
N GLY A 60 7.44 31.32 -4.16
CA GLY A 60 6.35 32.28 -4.35
C GLY A 60 5.22 31.84 -5.29
N LEU A 61 5.38 30.73 -6.03
CA LEU A 61 4.39 30.22 -6.99
C LEU A 61 3.79 28.86 -6.58
N GLY A 62 4.48 28.10 -5.73
CA GLY A 62 4.06 26.78 -5.30
C GLY A 62 4.48 25.66 -6.27
N TYR A 63 3.73 24.57 -6.24
CA TYR A 63 3.91 23.38 -7.06
C TYR A 63 2.83 23.36 -8.15
N PRO A 64 3.18 23.21 -9.44
CA PRO A 64 2.19 22.94 -10.48
C PRO A 64 1.49 21.61 -10.18
N VAL A 65 0.17 21.63 -10.02
CA VAL A 65 -0.61 20.46 -9.54
C VAL A 65 -0.48 19.29 -10.50
N HIS A 66 -0.69 19.55 -11.80
CA HIS A 66 -0.63 18.51 -12.83
C HIS A 66 0.75 17.85 -12.92
N GLU A 67 1.83 18.66 -12.99
CA GLU A 67 3.20 18.15 -13.09
C GLU A 67 3.62 17.38 -11.83
N LEU A 68 3.34 17.93 -10.63
CA LEU A 68 3.68 17.25 -9.39
C LEU A 68 2.89 15.93 -9.23
N THR A 69 1.62 15.91 -9.64
CA THR A 69 0.80 14.67 -9.65
C THR A 69 1.46 13.61 -10.53
N ALA A 70 1.84 13.95 -11.76
CA ALA A 70 2.49 13.03 -12.69
C ALA A 70 3.80 12.47 -12.12
N HIS A 71 4.65 13.33 -11.55
CA HIS A 71 5.90 12.92 -10.91
C HIS A 71 5.70 12.04 -9.68
N LEU A 72 4.73 12.35 -8.81
CA LEU A 72 4.45 11.50 -7.65
C LEU A 72 3.93 10.12 -8.07
N ARG A 73 3.12 10.04 -9.13
CA ARG A 73 2.71 8.74 -9.71
C ARG A 73 3.91 7.94 -10.22
N GLU A 74 4.88 8.59 -10.86
CA GLU A 74 6.11 7.94 -11.32
C GLU A 74 6.95 7.43 -10.13
N ILE A 75 7.20 8.29 -9.14
CA ILE A 75 7.98 7.96 -7.94
C ILE A 75 7.37 6.77 -7.17
N LEU A 76 6.04 6.74 -7.07
CA LEU A 76 5.31 5.66 -6.40
C LEU A 76 5.11 4.41 -7.29
N GLY A 77 5.56 4.44 -8.54
CA GLY A 77 5.47 3.32 -9.47
C GLY A 77 4.05 3.05 -9.98
N LEU A 78 3.15 4.03 -9.97
CA LEU A 78 1.73 3.92 -10.34
C LEU A 78 1.44 4.21 -11.82
N GLN A 79 2.49 4.24 -12.66
CA GLN A 79 2.40 4.35 -14.12
C GLN A 79 2.44 2.99 -14.83
N ARG A 80 2.56 1.90 -14.07
CA ARG A 80 2.52 0.53 -14.58
C ARG A 80 1.48 -0.28 -13.84
N GLU A 81 1.08 -1.38 -14.45
CA GLU A 81 0.25 -2.38 -13.79
C GLU A 81 1.12 -3.32 -12.95
N TRP A 82 0.67 -3.58 -11.74
CA TRP A 82 1.27 -4.48 -10.78
C TRP A 82 0.34 -5.66 -10.56
N LYS A 83 0.78 -6.86 -10.94
CA LYS A 83 0.04 -8.10 -10.70
C LYS A 83 0.16 -8.50 -9.23
N VAL A 84 -0.96 -8.85 -8.64
CA VAL A 84 -1.09 -9.19 -7.22
C VAL A 84 -1.73 -10.57 -7.11
N ILE A 85 -1.16 -11.43 -6.29
CA ILE A 85 -1.85 -12.65 -5.83
C ILE A 85 -2.39 -12.45 -4.41
N ILE A 86 -3.46 -13.16 -4.07
CA ILE A 86 -4.00 -13.20 -2.72
C ILE A 86 -3.94 -14.64 -2.22
N VAL A 87 -3.29 -14.86 -1.09
CA VAL A 87 -3.29 -16.14 -0.38
C VAL A 87 -4.26 -16.03 0.79
N GLY A 88 -5.25 -16.91 0.81
CA GLY A 88 -6.32 -16.96 1.81
C GLY A 88 -7.62 -16.42 1.25
N ALA A 89 -8.53 -17.31 0.83
CA ALA A 89 -9.89 -16.99 0.44
C ALA A 89 -10.81 -16.96 1.68
N GLY A 90 -10.43 -16.19 2.69
CA GLY A 90 -11.25 -15.84 3.85
C GLY A 90 -12.01 -14.53 3.65
N LYS A 91 -12.65 -14.00 4.70
CA LYS A 91 -13.39 -12.73 4.64
C LYS A 91 -12.52 -11.54 4.21
N ILE A 92 -11.31 -11.44 4.75
CA ILE A 92 -10.36 -10.36 4.41
C ILE A 92 -9.88 -10.50 2.96
N GLY A 93 -9.43 -11.70 2.56
CA GLY A 93 -9.05 -11.96 1.17
C GLY A 93 -10.19 -11.67 0.19
N ALA A 94 -11.44 -11.92 0.59
CA ALA A 94 -12.63 -11.63 -0.22
C ALA A 94 -12.82 -10.14 -0.44
N ALA A 95 -12.74 -9.37 0.63
CA ALA A 95 -12.87 -7.92 0.58
C ALA A 95 -11.76 -7.31 -0.29
N LEU A 96 -10.52 -7.77 -0.14
CA LEU A 96 -9.37 -7.24 -0.87
C LEU A 96 -9.39 -7.62 -2.36
N ALA A 97 -9.80 -8.84 -2.71
CA ALA A 97 -9.92 -9.26 -4.10
C ALA A 97 -10.92 -8.40 -4.90
N ASN A 98 -12.00 -7.97 -4.25
CA ASN A 98 -13.06 -7.17 -4.85
C ASN A 98 -12.88 -5.66 -4.66
N TYR A 99 -11.78 -5.23 -4.01
CA TYR A 99 -11.56 -3.82 -3.71
C TYR A 99 -11.13 -3.06 -4.98
N ARG A 100 -12.09 -2.33 -5.58
CA ARG A 100 -11.87 -1.54 -6.81
C ARG A 100 -10.72 -0.52 -6.71
N GLY A 101 -10.39 -0.07 -5.49
CA GLY A 101 -9.29 0.86 -5.25
C GLY A 101 -7.92 0.30 -5.67
N PHE A 102 -7.73 -1.03 -5.70
CA PHE A 102 -6.51 -1.64 -6.25
C PHE A 102 -6.38 -1.36 -7.75
N ARG A 103 -7.41 -1.70 -8.54
CA ARG A 103 -7.39 -1.50 -9.99
C ARG A 103 -7.23 -0.03 -10.37
N GLN A 104 -7.89 0.88 -9.66
CA GLN A 104 -7.75 2.33 -9.85
C GLN A 104 -6.33 2.85 -9.59
N ARG A 105 -5.55 2.13 -8.79
CA ARG A 105 -4.16 2.47 -8.46
C ARG A 105 -3.14 1.65 -9.25
N GLY A 106 -3.57 0.86 -10.24
CA GLY A 106 -2.69 0.04 -11.08
C GLY A 106 -2.32 -1.31 -10.45
N PHE A 107 -3.08 -1.81 -9.48
CA PHE A 107 -2.88 -3.15 -8.90
C PHE A 107 -3.99 -4.09 -9.39
N THR A 108 -3.60 -5.16 -10.08
CA THR A 108 -4.54 -6.15 -10.63
C THR A 108 -4.39 -7.48 -9.90
N VAL A 109 -5.47 -7.96 -9.31
CA VAL A 109 -5.50 -9.28 -8.67
C VAL A 109 -5.60 -10.34 -9.77
N VAL A 110 -4.56 -11.16 -9.94
CA VAL A 110 -4.46 -12.19 -11.00
C VAL A 110 -4.77 -13.60 -10.51
N GLY A 111 -4.84 -13.80 -9.20
CA GLY A 111 -5.17 -15.09 -8.61
C GLY A 111 -5.47 -15.01 -7.12
N VAL A 112 -6.37 -15.88 -6.66
CA VAL A 112 -6.69 -16.09 -5.25
C VAL A 112 -6.47 -17.57 -4.95
N TYR A 113 -5.76 -17.88 -3.86
CA TYR A 113 -5.36 -19.23 -3.51
C TYR A 113 -5.83 -19.60 -2.10
N ASP A 114 -6.23 -20.84 -1.90
CA ASP A 114 -6.62 -21.38 -0.59
C ASP A 114 -6.27 -22.88 -0.51
N HIS A 115 -6.02 -23.38 0.70
CA HIS A 115 -5.79 -24.80 0.94
C HIS A 115 -7.10 -25.59 1.05
N ASP A 116 -8.21 -24.94 1.37
CA ASP A 116 -9.51 -25.58 1.56
C ASP A 116 -10.07 -26.10 0.21
N PRO A 117 -10.11 -27.44 0.00
CA PRO A 117 -10.62 -28.01 -1.25
C PRO A 117 -12.08 -27.66 -1.51
N ALA A 118 -12.86 -27.37 -0.46
CA ALA A 118 -14.25 -26.95 -0.60
C ALA A 118 -14.37 -25.53 -1.17
N LYS A 119 -13.30 -24.74 -1.19
CA LYS A 119 -13.26 -23.41 -1.81
C LYS A 119 -12.67 -23.43 -3.22
N VAL A 120 -11.68 -24.29 -3.46
CA VAL A 120 -11.02 -24.39 -4.77
C VAL A 120 -12.05 -24.63 -5.88
N GLY A 121 -11.90 -23.90 -6.99
CA GLY A 121 -12.82 -23.96 -8.13
C GLY A 121 -14.08 -23.10 -8.00
N LYS A 122 -14.37 -22.53 -6.82
CA LYS A 122 -15.48 -21.58 -6.68
C LYS A 122 -15.13 -20.23 -7.30
N ALA A 123 -16.12 -19.63 -7.92
CA ALA A 123 -16.05 -18.25 -8.39
C ALA A 123 -15.91 -17.28 -7.20
N TRP A 124 -15.17 -16.20 -7.44
CA TRP A 124 -14.79 -15.20 -6.45
C TRP A 124 -14.66 -13.83 -7.12
N GLY A 125 -15.77 -13.11 -7.22
CA GLY A 125 -15.85 -11.94 -8.11
C GLY A 125 -15.59 -12.35 -9.55
N ASP A 126 -14.65 -11.68 -10.21
CA ASP A 126 -14.19 -12.02 -11.57
C ASP A 126 -13.09 -13.10 -11.59
N ALA A 127 -12.66 -13.60 -10.43
CA ALA A 127 -11.61 -14.60 -10.28
C ALA A 127 -12.16 -15.97 -9.87
N THR A 128 -11.34 -17.02 -9.97
CA THR A 128 -11.64 -18.36 -9.43
C THR A 128 -10.58 -18.71 -8.39
N ILE A 129 -11.00 -19.31 -7.28
CA ILE A 129 -10.06 -19.77 -6.24
C ILE A 129 -9.27 -20.96 -6.78
N ARG A 130 -7.94 -20.87 -6.70
CA ARG A 130 -6.99 -21.90 -7.16
C ARG A 130 -6.39 -22.65 -5.97
N SER A 131 -5.93 -23.88 -6.23
CA SER A 131 -5.22 -24.67 -5.22
C SER A 131 -3.83 -24.08 -4.96
N MET A 132 -3.40 -24.14 -3.70
CA MET A 132 -2.03 -23.84 -3.29
C MET A 132 -0.98 -24.73 -3.98
N ASP A 133 -1.36 -25.89 -4.52
CA ASP A 133 -0.46 -26.77 -5.27
C ASP A 133 0.02 -26.13 -6.59
N THR A 134 -0.81 -25.27 -7.18
CA THR A 134 -0.52 -24.57 -8.44
C THR A 134 0.17 -23.22 -8.23
N LEU A 135 0.28 -22.77 -6.97
CA LEU A 135 0.70 -21.41 -6.61
C LEU A 135 2.05 -21.01 -7.19
N ALA A 136 3.07 -21.86 -7.03
CA ALA A 136 4.42 -21.52 -7.47
C ALA A 136 4.52 -21.39 -9.00
N GLN A 137 3.86 -22.30 -9.74
CA GLN A 137 3.82 -22.27 -11.19
C GLN A 137 3.08 -21.04 -11.71
N ASP A 138 1.95 -20.70 -11.07
CA ASP A 138 1.16 -19.54 -11.43
C ASP A 138 1.91 -18.23 -11.14
N ILE A 139 2.62 -18.11 -10.01
CA ILE A 139 3.44 -16.92 -9.70
C ILE A 139 4.46 -16.66 -10.82
N GLN A 140 5.13 -17.72 -11.28
CA GLN A 140 6.13 -17.64 -12.34
C GLN A 140 5.49 -17.30 -13.68
N ARG A 141 4.40 -17.98 -14.05
CA ARG A 141 3.69 -17.74 -15.33
C ARG A 141 3.11 -16.33 -15.40
N GLU A 142 2.49 -15.87 -14.32
CA GLU A 142 1.90 -14.54 -14.27
C GLU A 142 2.95 -13.44 -14.06
N GLU A 143 4.19 -13.79 -13.70
CA GLU A 143 5.23 -12.86 -13.27
C GLU A 143 4.76 -11.92 -12.14
N ALA A 144 3.94 -12.44 -11.21
CA ALA A 144 3.37 -11.64 -10.15
C ALA A 144 4.44 -11.26 -9.11
N PRO A 145 4.76 -9.96 -8.90
CA PRO A 145 5.79 -9.56 -7.94
C PRO A 145 5.24 -9.32 -6.52
N ILE A 146 3.93 -9.18 -6.34
CA ILE A 146 3.29 -8.80 -5.08
C ILE A 146 2.32 -9.87 -4.62
N ALA A 147 2.36 -10.19 -3.32
CA ALA A 147 1.38 -11.03 -2.65
C ALA A 147 0.68 -10.29 -1.51
N VAL A 148 -0.59 -10.60 -1.32
CA VAL A 148 -1.36 -10.28 -0.11
C VAL A 148 -1.55 -11.58 0.67
N LEU A 149 -1.14 -11.59 1.94
CA LEU A 149 -1.29 -12.72 2.83
C LEU A 149 -2.47 -12.48 3.78
N ALA A 150 -3.55 -13.22 3.61
CA ALA A 150 -4.79 -13.09 4.39
C ALA A 150 -5.22 -14.44 4.98
N ILE A 151 -4.26 -15.15 5.56
CA ILE A 151 -4.44 -16.45 6.22
C ILE A 151 -4.27 -16.32 7.75
N PRO A 152 -4.70 -17.33 8.53
CA PRO A 152 -4.38 -17.41 9.96
C PRO A 152 -2.88 -17.37 10.24
N ALA A 153 -2.50 -17.19 11.51
CA ALA A 153 -1.09 -17.14 11.92
C ALA A 153 -0.38 -18.47 11.66
N GLU A 154 -1.12 -19.57 11.82
CA GLU A 154 -0.67 -20.92 11.54
C GLU A 154 -0.24 -21.03 10.08
N ASN A 155 1.00 -21.51 9.86
CA ASN A 155 1.60 -21.71 8.54
C ASN A 155 1.91 -20.43 7.73
N ALA A 156 1.70 -19.23 8.28
CA ALA A 156 1.94 -17.99 7.55
C ALA A 156 3.38 -17.84 7.05
N GLN A 157 4.37 -18.17 7.88
CA GLN A 157 5.79 -18.14 7.48
C GLN A 157 6.09 -19.16 6.37
N ALA A 158 5.57 -20.38 6.46
CA ALA A 158 5.81 -21.41 5.45
C ALA A 158 5.28 -21.00 4.08
N VAL A 159 4.10 -20.37 4.04
CA VAL A 159 3.56 -19.82 2.79
C VAL A 159 4.39 -18.66 2.27
N VAL A 160 4.88 -17.78 3.16
CA VAL A 160 5.79 -16.69 2.78
C VAL A 160 7.06 -17.23 2.13
N ASP A 161 7.68 -18.24 2.73
CA ASP A 161 8.89 -18.87 2.19
C ASP A 161 8.62 -19.46 0.80
N GLN A 162 7.49 -20.13 0.62
CA GLN A 162 7.06 -20.71 -0.67
C GLN A 162 6.88 -19.64 -1.75
N ILE A 163 6.14 -18.56 -1.46
CA ILE A 163 5.87 -17.52 -2.47
C ILE A 163 7.10 -16.69 -2.81
N VAL A 164 8.00 -16.47 -1.83
CA VAL A 164 9.30 -15.80 -2.06
C VAL A 164 10.17 -16.67 -2.95
N ALA A 165 10.27 -17.97 -2.69
CA ALA A 165 10.99 -18.90 -3.55
C ALA A 165 10.42 -18.96 -4.98
N ALA A 166 9.12 -18.72 -5.14
CA ALA A 166 8.46 -18.66 -6.44
C ALA A 166 8.66 -17.32 -7.20
N GLY A 167 9.21 -16.28 -6.55
CA GLY A 167 9.57 -15.01 -7.20
C GLY A 167 8.84 -13.76 -6.68
N ILE A 168 8.03 -13.86 -5.63
CA ILE A 168 7.41 -12.70 -4.98
C ILE A 168 8.48 -11.82 -4.33
N ARG A 169 8.39 -10.50 -4.55
CA ARG A 169 9.33 -9.49 -4.06
C ARG A 169 8.71 -8.50 -3.08
N ALA A 170 7.39 -8.47 -2.96
CA ALA A 170 6.68 -7.62 -2.02
C ALA A 170 5.46 -8.32 -1.42
N ILE A 171 5.28 -8.18 -0.11
CA ILE A 171 4.23 -8.86 0.65
C ILE A 171 3.48 -7.85 1.51
N LEU A 172 2.15 -7.82 1.36
CA LEU A 172 1.23 -7.17 2.28
C LEU A 172 0.63 -8.22 3.22
N ASN A 173 1.07 -8.23 4.47
CA ASN A 173 0.72 -9.23 5.46
C ASN A 173 -0.44 -8.79 6.36
N PHE A 174 -1.55 -9.53 6.34
CA PHE A 174 -2.66 -9.42 7.29
C PHE A 174 -2.70 -10.57 8.31
N ALA A 175 -1.80 -11.56 8.22
CA ALA A 175 -1.71 -12.61 9.21
C ALA A 175 -1.25 -11.99 10.55
N PRO A 176 -1.88 -12.33 11.69
CA PRO A 176 -1.59 -11.74 13.00
C PRO A 176 -0.34 -12.39 13.62
N THR A 177 0.76 -12.42 12.88
CA THR A 177 2.04 -12.98 13.31
C THR A 177 3.20 -12.23 12.68
N GLN A 178 4.36 -12.31 13.34
CA GLN A 178 5.59 -11.75 12.81
C GLN A 178 6.12 -12.65 11.69
N ILE A 179 6.38 -12.04 10.54
CA ILE A 179 6.93 -12.70 9.36
C ILE A 179 8.37 -12.23 9.16
N SER A 180 9.27 -13.17 8.88
CA SER A 180 10.63 -12.91 8.45
C SER A 180 10.72 -13.03 6.93
N VAL A 181 11.43 -12.10 6.29
CA VAL A 181 11.69 -12.11 4.85
C VAL A 181 13.15 -11.79 4.56
N PRO A 182 13.73 -12.28 3.46
CA PRO A 182 15.09 -11.91 3.07
C PRO A 182 15.19 -10.43 2.67
N PRO A 183 16.39 -9.82 2.68
CA PRO A 183 16.57 -8.37 2.47
C PRO A 183 16.08 -7.82 1.13
N HIS A 184 15.93 -8.68 0.11
CA HIS A 184 15.45 -8.29 -1.22
C HIS A 184 13.91 -8.28 -1.33
N VAL A 185 13.20 -8.72 -0.29
CA VAL A 185 11.74 -8.76 -0.24
C VAL A 185 11.23 -7.64 0.67
N SER A 186 10.29 -6.85 0.16
CA SER A 186 9.61 -5.83 0.96
C SER A 186 8.42 -6.45 1.69
N LEU A 187 8.33 -6.26 3.01
CA LEU A 187 7.22 -6.74 3.83
C LEU A 187 6.52 -5.56 4.50
N LYS A 188 5.20 -5.48 4.36
CA LYS A 188 4.36 -4.54 5.11
C LYS A 188 3.28 -5.31 5.85
N SER A 189 3.28 -5.25 7.18
CA SER A 189 2.22 -5.84 8.01
C SER A 189 1.13 -4.81 8.31
N VAL A 190 -0.12 -5.25 8.26
CA VAL A 190 -1.32 -4.48 8.63
C VAL A 190 -1.97 -5.14 9.83
N ASN A 191 -2.15 -4.39 10.92
CA ASN A 191 -2.84 -4.85 12.11
C ASN A 191 -3.97 -3.88 12.47
N MET A 192 -5.20 -4.21 12.09
CA MET A 192 -6.37 -3.37 12.34
C MET A 192 -6.68 -3.22 13.85
N ALA A 193 -6.31 -4.19 14.69
CA ALA A 193 -6.51 -4.09 16.13
C ALA A 193 -5.61 -3.00 16.74
N MET A 194 -4.34 -2.93 16.32
CA MET A 194 -3.43 -1.86 16.76
C MET A 194 -3.90 -0.46 16.34
N GLU A 195 -4.52 -0.32 15.16
CA GLU A 195 -5.11 0.95 14.73
C GLU A 195 -6.28 1.36 15.65
N LEU A 196 -7.13 0.41 16.06
CA LEU A 196 -8.23 0.66 17.01
C LEU A 196 -7.72 0.99 18.43
N GLU A 197 -6.64 0.33 18.88
CA GLU A 197 -5.98 0.66 20.15
C GLU A 197 -5.50 2.12 20.16
N GLY A 198 -4.95 2.60 19.05
CA GLY A 198 -4.58 4.01 18.88
C GLY A 198 -5.77 4.97 19.00
N LEU A 199 -6.92 4.61 18.41
CA LEU A 199 -8.15 5.39 18.55
C LEU A 199 -8.67 5.38 19.99
N SER A 200 -8.65 4.21 20.64
CA SER A 200 -9.03 4.10 22.06
C SER A 200 -8.13 4.98 22.93
N PHE A 201 -6.82 4.97 22.68
CA PHE A 201 -5.88 5.83 23.39
C PHE A 201 -6.23 7.30 23.20
N ALA A 202 -6.51 7.74 21.96
CA ALA A 202 -6.88 9.11 21.67
C ALA A 202 -8.17 9.55 22.38
N LEU A 203 -9.17 8.67 22.47
CA LEU A 203 -10.41 8.94 23.20
C LEU A 203 -10.19 9.04 24.72
N THR A 204 -9.31 8.22 25.28
CA THR A 204 -9.03 8.21 26.73
C THR A 204 -8.05 9.30 27.16
N ASN A 205 -7.14 9.71 26.26
CA ASN A 205 -6.00 10.58 26.58
C ASN A 205 -5.97 11.87 25.74
N ALA A 206 -7.13 12.36 25.30
CA ALA A 206 -7.24 13.54 24.42
C ALA A 206 -6.41 14.74 24.91
N GLY A 207 -6.38 15.00 26.22
CA GLY A 207 -5.60 16.09 26.83
C GLY A 207 -4.08 15.96 26.75
N LEU A 208 -3.54 14.77 26.43
CA LEU A 208 -2.10 14.56 26.20
C LEU A 208 -1.71 14.75 24.73
N LEU A 209 -2.65 14.63 23.78
CA LEU A 209 -2.39 14.81 22.35
C LEU A 209 -2.41 16.29 21.95
N ASP A 210 -3.22 17.12 22.61
CA ASP A 210 -3.29 18.57 22.35
C ASP A 210 -2.04 19.34 22.81
N GLN A 211 -1.24 18.79 23.72
CA GLN A 211 -0.02 19.45 24.22
C GLN A 211 1.19 19.34 23.27
N GLY A 212 1.08 18.60 22.16
CA GLY A 212 2.14 18.44 21.17
C GLY A 212 2.00 19.32 19.92
N ALA A 213 0.96 20.15 19.84
CA ALA A 213 0.64 20.98 18.66
C ALA A 213 0.86 22.49 18.86
N ALA A 214 1.51 22.89 19.97
CA ALA A 214 1.89 24.28 20.25
C ALA A 214 3.32 24.61 19.77
#